data_AF-A0A1I2JP62-F1
#
_entry.id   AF-A0A1I2JP62-F1
#
_cell.length_a   1.000
_cell.length_b   1.000
_cell.length_c   1.000
_cell.angle_alpha   90.00
_cell.angle_beta   90.00
_cell.angle_gamma   90.00
#
_symmetry.space_group_name_H-M   'P 1'
#
loop_
_entity.id
_entity.type
_entity.pdbx_description
1 polymer ?
#
loop_
_entity_poly.entity_id
_entity_poly.type
_entity_poly.pdbx_seq_one_letter_code
_entity_poly.pdbx_strand_id
1 'polypeptide(L)' 'MYCDRCGEPGTHPECTAARELEPPRYCPDCRRRMKVQVVPTGWTATCVEHGDRHG' A
#
# COMPACT_ATOMS: atom_id res chain seq x y z
N MET A 1 11.92 -4.10 3.41
CA MET A 1 10.46 -3.84 3.37
C MET A 1 10.27 -2.34 3.42
N TYR A 2 9.46 -1.80 2.50
CA TYR A 2 9.17 -0.38 2.38
C TYR A 2 7.82 -0.06 3.01
N CYS A 3 7.64 1.17 3.48
CA CYS A 3 6.34 1.64 3.92
C CYS A 3 5.37 1.69 2.72
N ASP A 4 4.25 0.98 2.83
CA ASP A 4 3.24 0.90 1.77
C ASP A 4 2.40 2.19 1.64
N ARG A 5 2.55 3.15 2.57
CA ARG A 5 1.94 4.47 2.54
C ARG A 5 2.81 5.54 1.90
N CYS A 6 4.07 5.66 2.33
CA CYS A 6 4.98 6.73 1.88
C CYS A 6 6.11 6.26 0.95
N GLY A 7 6.40 4.95 0.89
CA GLY A 7 7.45 4.37 0.04
C GLY A 7 8.85 4.34 0.68
N GLU A 8 9.03 4.96 1.84
CA GLU A 8 10.33 5.05 2.51
C GLU A 8 10.63 3.80 3.36
N PRO A 9 11.91 3.41 3.49
CA PRO A 9 12.32 2.32 4.39
C PRO A 9 12.24 2.75 5.86
N GLY A 10 12.27 1.77 6.77
CA GLY A 10 12.27 2.01 8.22
C GLY A 10 10.90 1.84 8.89
N THR A 11 10.81 2.22 10.16
CA THR A 11 9.58 2.15 10.96
C THR A 11 8.79 3.45 10.86
N HIS A 12 7.51 3.35 10.49
CA HIS A 12 6.63 4.51 10.28
C HIS A 12 5.33 4.39 11.07
N PRO A 13 5.34 4.58 12.41
CA PRO A 13 4.15 4.37 13.26
C PRO A 13 2.93 5.18 12.81
N GLU A 14 3.14 6.44 12.42
CA GLU A 14 2.06 7.30 11.92
C GLU A 14 1.50 6.82 10.58
N CYS A 15 2.35 6.27 9.71
CA CYS A 15 1.90 5.67 8.45
C CYS A 15 1.11 4.39 8.72
N THR A 16 1.53 3.57 9.68
CA THR A 16 0.81 2.36 10.09
C THR A 16 -0.59 2.70 10.61
N ALA A 17 -0.71 3.72 11.47
CA ALA A 17 -2.01 4.18 11.96
C ALA A 17 -2.91 4.68 10.82
N ALA A 18 -2.38 5.48 9.88
CA ALA A 18 -3.16 5.95 8.73
C ALA A 18 -3.62 4.81 7.81
N ARG A 19 -2.83 3.74 7.68
CA ARG A 19 -3.13 2.56 6.84
C ARG A 19 -4.29 1.71 7.35
N GLU A 20 -4.78 1.95 8.57
CA GLU A 20 -6.04 1.36 9.04
C GLU A 20 -7.25 1.87 8.24
N LEU A 21 -7.17 3.09 7.68
CA LEU A 21 -8.28 3.73 6.96
C LEU A 21 -7.99 3.97 5.47
N GLU A 22 -6.72 4.05 5.09
CA GLU A 22 -6.30 4.31 3.71
C GLU A 22 -5.74 3.04 3.04
N PRO A 23 -6.00 2.76 1.75
CA PRO A 23 -5.38 1.68 0.99
C PRO A 23 -3.88 1.91 0.68
N PRO A 24 -3.10 0.87 0.29
CA PRO A 24 -1.66 1.00 0.09
C PRO A 24 -1.38 1.78 -1.19
N ARG A 25 -0.44 2.72 -1.12
CA ARG A 25 -0.01 3.52 -2.26
C ARG A 25 1.25 2.95 -2.93
N TYR A 26 2.07 2.23 -2.17
CA TYR A 26 3.35 1.69 -2.61
C TYR A 26 3.46 0.19 -2.30
N CYS A 27 4.20 -0.53 -3.13
CA CYS A 27 4.51 -1.93 -2.90
C CYS A 27 5.52 -2.07 -1.75
N PRO A 28 5.23 -2.79 -0.65
CA PRO A 28 6.16 -3.01 0.45
C PRO A 28 7.40 -3.83 0.06
N ASP A 29 7.39 -4.53 -1.08
CA ASP A 29 8.54 -5.31 -1.56
C ASP A 29 9.51 -4.47 -2.41
N CYS A 30 8.99 -3.63 -3.31
CA CYS A 30 9.81 -2.96 -4.33
C CYS A 30 9.64 -1.44 -4.43
N ARG A 31 8.88 -0.82 -3.52
CA ARG A 31 8.62 0.64 -3.44
C ARG A 31 7.91 1.29 -4.63
N ARG A 32 7.51 0.52 -5.65
CA ARG A 32 6.77 1.07 -6.80
C ARG A 32 5.37 1.50 -6.38
N ARG A 33 4.86 2.59 -6.97
CA ARG A 33 3.46 2.99 -6.80
C ARG A 33 2.53 1.91 -7.33
N MET A 34 1.46 1.63 -6.60
CA MET A 34 0.45 0.65 -6.97
C MET A 34 -0.73 1.31 -7.69
N LYS A 35 -1.37 0.59 -8.60
CA LYS A 35 -2.68 0.98 -9.12
C LYS A 35 -3.73 0.59 -8.10
N VAL A 36 -4.36 1.56 -7.46
CA VAL A 36 -5.36 1.34 -6.43
C VAL A 36 -6.76 1.57 -7.00
N GLN A 37 -7.63 0.60 -6.80
CA GLN A 37 -9.06 0.71 -7.04
C GLN A 37 -9.78 0.58 -5.70
N VAL A 38 -10.54 1.60 -5.32
CA VAL A 38 -11.41 1.56 -4.15
C VAL A 38 -12.83 1.27 -4.61
N VAL A 39 -13.53 0.39 -3.88
CA VAL A 39 -14.95 0.06 -4.08
C VAL A 39 -15.66 0.16 -2.72
N PRO A 40 -17.01 0.20 -2.67
CA PRO A 40 -17.72 0.34 -1.40
C PRO A 40 -17.44 -0.76 -0.38
N THR A 41 -17.03 -1.95 -0.82
CA THR A 41 -16.78 -3.13 0.02
C THR A 41 -15.30 -3.38 0.31
N GLY A 42 -14.39 -2.50 -0.12
CA GLY A 42 -12.95 -2.69 0.06
C GLY A 42 -12.12 -2.06 -1.04
N TRP A 43 -10.92 -2.59 -1.26
CA TRP A 43 -10.01 -2.08 -2.28
C TRP A 43 -9.16 -3.19 -2.88
N THR A 44 -8.60 -2.90 -4.05
CA THR A 44 -7.59 -3.72 -4.71
C THR A 44 -6.43 -2.82 -5.10
N ALA A 45 -5.21 -3.22 -4.76
CA ALA A 45 -3.99 -2.53 -5.13
C ALA A 45 -3.10 -3.46 -5.92
N THR A 46 -2.70 -3.07 -7.13
CA THR A 46 -1.87 -3.91 -8.01
C THR A 46 -0.48 -3.31 -8.20
N CYS A 47 0.55 -4.08 -7.89
CA CYS A 47 1.94 -3.81 -8.26
C CYS A 47 2.24 -4.47 -9.60
N VAL A 48 2.93 -3.75 -10.50
CA VAL A 48 3.33 -4.29 -11.81
C VAL A 48 4.22 -5.53 -11.74
N GLU A 49 5.04 -5.66 -10.69
CA GLU A 49 5.95 -6.80 -10.53
C GLU A 49 5.43 -7.88 -9.56
N HIS A 50 4.71 -7.47 -8.51
CA HIS A 50 4.39 -8.36 -7.37
C HIS A 50 2.90 -8.75 -7.31
N GLY A 51 2.09 -8.28 -8.26
CA GLY A 51 0.67 -8.62 -8.33
C GLY A 51 -0.21 -7.81 -7.39
N ASP A 52 -1.40 -8.35 -7.13
CA ASP A 52 -2.47 -7.69 -6.38
C ASP A 52 -2.40 -7.92 -4.87
N ARG A 53 -3.06 -6.99 -4.17
CA ARG A 53 -3.36 -7.02 -2.75
C ARG A 53 -4.79 -6.53 -2.56
N HIS A 54 -5.47 -7.07 -1.57
CA HIS A 54 -6.86 -6.74 -1.25
C HIS A 54 -7.01 -6.38 0.22
N GLY A 55 -8.08 -5.65 0.53
CA GLY A 55 -8.54 -5.35 1.88
C GLY A 55 -9.81 -4.55 1.87
#